data_AF-A0A2A4VBA8-F1
#
_entry.id   AF-A0A2A4VBA8-F1
#
_cell.length_a   1.000
_cell.length_b   1.000
_cell.length_c   1.000
_cell.angle_alpha   90.00
_cell.angle_beta   90.00
_cell.angle_gamma   90.00
#
_symmetry.space_group_name_H-M   'P 1'
#
loop_
_entity.id
_entity.type
_entity.pdbx_description
1 polymer ?
#
loop_
_entity_poly.entity_id
_entity_poly.type
_entity_poly.pdbx_seq_one_letter_code
_entity_poly.pdbx_strand_id
1 'polypeptide(L)'
;MTNAIGIALTGLNSASLRLNASASNIANVSTTGSLTDTAHAPYTPITTQSTALGAIGGVHTDFIAQEPAFTPAYDPDSPFTDENGMIGVPNINLAEEIVNIKLAALSYKANLSTIKVAGELFDELLDTFRGT
;
A
#
# COMPACT_ATOMS: atom_id res chain seq x y z
N MET A 1 -25.53 4.60 13.19
CA MET A 1 -24.29 3.91 13.63
C MET A 1 -23.57 3.16 12.52
N THR A 2 -24.23 2.80 11.42
CA THR A 2 -23.63 2.17 10.21
C THR A 2 -22.51 2.97 9.53
N ASN A 3 -22.49 4.30 9.69
CA ASN A 3 -21.45 5.15 9.06
C ASN A 3 -20.04 4.96 9.64
N ALA A 4 -19.89 4.81 10.96
CA ALA A 4 -18.57 4.68 11.58
C ALA A 4 -17.88 3.37 11.18
N ILE A 5 -18.63 2.26 11.18
CA ILE A 5 -18.14 0.96 10.71
C ILE A 5 -17.80 1.02 9.22
N GLY A 6 -18.66 1.63 8.39
CA GLY A 6 -18.40 1.79 6.96
C GLY A 6 -17.12 2.59 6.67
N ILE A 7 -16.94 3.74 7.33
CA ILE A 7 -15.74 4.58 7.20
C ILE A 7 -14.51 3.79 7.65
N ALA A 8 -14.57 3.16 8.84
CA ALA A 8 -13.46 2.37 9.36
C ALA A 8 -13.10 1.19 8.44
N LEU A 9 -14.09 0.54 7.83
CA LEU A 9 -13.88 -0.55 6.87
C LEU A 9 -13.14 -0.05 5.62
N THR A 10 -13.53 1.10 5.08
CA THR A 10 -12.82 1.70 3.93
C THR A 10 -11.38 2.11 4.30
N GLY A 11 -11.17 2.65 5.51
CA GLY A 11 -9.83 2.96 6.02
C GLY A 11 -8.97 1.71 6.24
N LEU A 12 -9.56 0.62 6.72
CA LEU A 12 -8.91 -0.67 6.90
C LEU A 12 -8.48 -1.27 5.55
N ASN A 13 -9.34 -1.20 4.54
CA ASN A 13 -9.01 -1.61 3.18
C ASN A 13 -7.86 -0.77 2.61
N SER A 14 -7.93 0.56 2.73
CA SER A 14 -6.87 1.48 2.30
C SER A 14 -5.51 1.17 2.96
N ALA A 15 -5.50 0.94 4.27
CA ALA A 15 -4.30 0.54 4.99
C ALA A 15 -3.74 -0.81 4.52
N SER A 16 -4.62 -1.76 4.18
CA SER A 16 -4.21 -3.06 3.63
C SER A 16 -3.57 -2.93 2.25
N LEU A 17 -4.12 -2.08 1.38
CA LEU A 17 -3.53 -1.80 0.07
C LEU A 17 -2.16 -1.12 0.19
N ARG A 18 -2.00 -0.16 1.11
CA ARG A 18 -0.69 0.47 1.40
C ARG A 18 0.34 -0.54 1.86
N LEU A 19 -0.05 -1.47 2.74
CA LEU A 19 0.80 -2.55 3.20
C LEU A 19 1.23 -3.45 2.02
N ASN A 20 0.27 -3.82 1.17
CA ASN A 20 0.54 -4.66 -0.01
C ASN A 20 1.47 -3.98 -1.02
N ALA A 21 1.27 -2.68 -1.29
CA ALA A 21 2.15 -1.90 -2.16
C ALA A 21 3.58 -1.92 -1.63
N SER A 22 3.75 -1.57 -0.36
CA SER A 22 5.08 -1.51 0.26
C SER A 22 5.76 -2.87 0.31
N ALA A 23 5.00 -3.93 0.61
CA ALA A 23 5.52 -5.30 0.61
C ALA A 23 5.96 -5.76 -0.79
N SER A 24 5.18 -5.42 -1.82
CA SER A 24 5.51 -5.71 -3.22
C SER A 24 6.79 -4.99 -3.65
N ASN A 25 6.93 -3.72 -3.29
CA ASN A 25 8.12 -2.92 -3.56
C ASN A 25 9.37 -3.50 -2.88
N ILE A 26 9.29 -3.83 -1.58
CA ILE A 26 10.42 -4.44 -0.87
C ILE A 26 10.80 -5.79 -1.47
N ALA A 27 9.82 -6.63 -1.82
CA ALA A 27 10.08 -7.95 -2.39
C ALA A 27 10.77 -7.87 -3.77
N ASN A 28 10.55 -6.79 -4.52
CA ASN A 28 11.08 -6.61 -5.87
C ASN A 28 12.17 -5.52 -5.96
N VAL A 29 12.72 -5.06 -4.83
CA VAL A 29 13.75 -4.00 -4.80
C VAL A 29 15.01 -4.37 -5.60
N SER A 30 15.36 -5.65 -5.65
CA SER A 30 16.51 -6.17 -6.38
C SER A 30 16.16 -6.70 -7.76
N THR A 31 14.92 -6.51 -8.24
CA THR A 31 14.49 -6.96 -9.57
C THR A 31 14.93 -5.94 -10.62
N THR A 32 16.22 -5.97 -10.91
CA THR A 32 16.86 -5.15 -11.94
C THR A 32 16.55 -5.67 -13.33
N GLY A 33 16.68 -4.80 -14.33
CA GLY A 33 16.41 -5.15 -15.72
C GLY A 33 17.19 -4.30 -16.70
N SER A 34 16.95 -4.53 -17.98
CA SER A 34 17.56 -3.76 -19.06
C SER A 34 16.88 -2.40 -19.20
N LEU A 35 17.67 -1.36 -19.53
CA LEU A 35 17.15 -0.03 -19.86
C LEU A 35 16.61 0.05 -21.29
N THR A 36 17.04 -0.85 -22.17
CA THR A 36 16.75 -0.81 -23.60
C THR A 36 15.84 -1.94 -24.06
N ASP A 37 15.88 -3.09 -23.39
CA ASP A 37 15.05 -4.25 -23.70
C ASP A 37 13.78 -4.31 -22.83
N THR A 38 12.62 -4.20 -23.48
CA THR A 38 11.31 -4.30 -22.83
C THR A 38 10.96 -5.72 -22.39
N ALA A 39 11.59 -6.76 -22.94
CA ALA A 39 11.40 -8.14 -22.52
C ALA A 39 12.02 -8.43 -21.15
N HIS A 40 13.05 -7.68 -20.77
CA HIS A 40 13.74 -7.77 -19.49
C HIS A 40 13.64 -6.46 -18.69
N ALA A 41 12.49 -5.79 -18.76
CA ALA A 41 12.27 -4.54 -18.05
C ALA A 41 12.39 -4.73 -16.51
N PRO A 42 12.97 -3.74 -15.79
CA PRO A 42 13.01 -3.76 -14.34
C PRO A 42 11.61 -3.69 -13.74
N TYR A 43 11.49 -4.09 -12.49
CA TYR A 43 10.22 -3.96 -11.76
C TYR A 43 9.79 -2.50 -11.63
N THR A 44 8.52 -2.22 -11.93
CA THR A 44 7.89 -0.91 -11.73
C THR A 44 7.29 -0.83 -10.32
N PRO A 45 7.79 0.05 -9.44
CA PRO A 45 7.24 0.22 -8.10
C PRO A 45 5.80 0.71 -8.15
N ILE A 46 5.01 0.26 -7.17
CA ILE A 46 3.63 0.66 -7.00
C ILE A 46 3.48 1.52 -5.75
N THR A 47 2.71 2.58 -5.84
CA THR A 47 2.27 3.36 -4.68
C THR A 47 0.75 3.41 -4.64
N THR A 48 0.19 4.02 -3.61
CA THR A 48 -1.25 4.10 -3.43
C THR A 48 -1.73 5.54 -3.48
N GLN A 49 -2.81 5.78 -4.19
CA GLN A 49 -3.50 7.06 -4.16
C GLN A 49 -4.83 6.90 -3.44
N SER A 50 -5.04 7.70 -2.40
CA SER A 50 -6.28 7.70 -1.63
C SER A 50 -7.15 8.90 -2.00
N THR A 51 -8.43 8.66 -2.26
CA THR A 51 -9.43 9.71 -2.54
C THR A 51 -10.58 9.64 -1.54
N ALA A 52 -11.13 10.80 -1.15
CA ALA A 52 -12.22 10.86 -0.19
C ALA A 52 -13.53 10.36 -0.81
N LEU A 53 -14.26 9.50 -0.09
CA LEU A 53 -15.56 9.00 -0.52
C LEU A 53 -16.67 10.00 -0.12
N GLY A 54 -16.91 11.02 -0.96
CA GLY A 54 -18.03 11.95 -0.80
C GLY A 54 -18.07 12.76 0.51
N ALA A 55 -19.20 13.43 0.77
CA ALA A 55 -19.36 14.36 1.90
C ALA A 55 -19.53 13.68 3.28
N ILE A 56 -19.81 12.38 3.30
CA ILE A 56 -20.22 11.63 4.50
C ILE A 56 -19.01 10.88 5.13
N GLY A 57 -17.86 10.85 4.43
CA GLY A 57 -16.60 10.29 4.90
C GLY A 57 -16.30 8.91 4.34
N GLY A 58 -15.07 8.45 4.59
CA GLY A 58 -14.51 7.22 4.03
C GLY A 58 -13.46 7.50 2.96
N VAL A 59 -12.80 6.44 2.48
CA VAL A 59 -11.67 6.56 1.56
C VAL A 59 -11.71 5.46 0.50
N HIS A 60 -11.48 5.81 -0.76
CA HIS A 60 -11.12 4.86 -1.80
C HIS A 60 -9.61 4.88 -1.98
N THR A 61 -9.01 3.75 -2.34
CA THR A 61 -7.56 3.71 -2.57
C THR A 61 -7.27 2.77 -3.72
N ASP A 62 -6.49 3.28 -4.66
CA ASP A 62 -6.05 2.55 -5.84
C ASP A 62 -4.54 2.41 -5.85
N PHE A 63 -4.06 1.35 -6.50
CA PHE A 63 -2.65 1.25 -6.86
C PHE A 63 -2.38 2.13 -8.07
N ILE A 64 -1.28 2.86 -7.99
CA ILE A 64 -0.74 3.65 -9.09
C ILE A 64 0.73 3.30 -9.28
N ALA A 65 1.21 3.36 -10.52
CA ALA A 65 2.64 3.20 -10.78
C ALA A 65 3.40 4.40 -10.22
N GLN A 66 4.57 4.16 -9.66
CA GLN A 66 5.47 5.22 -9.23
C GLN A 66 6.21 5.79 -10.45
N GLU A 67 6.28 7.12 -10.52
CA GLU A 67 7.02 7.84 -11.55
C GLU A 67 8.08 8.76 -10.92
N PRO A 68 9.36 8.68 -11.33
CA PRO A 68 9.91 7.72 -12.30
C PRO A 68 9.97 6.29 -11.75
N ALA A 69 9.69 5.30 -12.60
CA ALA A 69 9.64 3.88 -12.23
C ALA A 69 11.01 3.27 -11.88
N PHE A 70 12.07 3.67 -12.59
CA PHE A 70 13.41 3.13 -12.40
C PHE A 70 14.48 4.20 -12.60
N THR A 71 15.66 3.95 -12.03
CA THR A 71 16.85 4.79 -12.17
C THR A 71 18.01 3.97 -12.72
N PRO A 72 18.83 4.55 -13.62
CA PRO A 72 20.00 3.85 -14.14
C PRO A 72 21.07 3.67 -13.06
N ALA A 73 21.62 2.47 -12.93
CA ALA A 73 22.73 2.15 -12.05
C ALA A 73 23.85 1.43 -12.81
N TYR A 74 25.10 1.61 -12.39
CA TYR A 74 26.24 0.97 -13.02
C TYR A 74 26.44 -0.44 -12.46
N ASP A 75 26.33 -1.44 -13.31
CA ASP A 75 26.58 -2.85 -13.01
C ASP A 75 27.08 -3.55 -14.28
N PRO A 76 28.41 -3.62 -14.50
CA PRO A 76 28.97 -4.18 -15.72
C PRO A 76 28.93 -5.72 -15.76
N ASP A 77 28.72 -6.37 -14.61
CA ASP A 77 28.72 -7.84 -14.50
C ASP A 77 27.33 -8.46 -14.70
N SER A 78 26.30 -7.62 -14.85
CA SER A 78 24.91 -8.07 -15.04
C SER A 78 24.63 -8.54 -16.48
N PRO A 79 23.77 -9.55 -16.68
CA PRO A 79 23.35 -9.97 -18.02
C PRO A 79 22.44 -8.95 -18.72
N PHE A 80 21.91 -7.96 -17.99
CA PHE A 80 20.98 -6.95 -18.50
C PHE A 80 21.64 -5.62 -18.85
N THR A 81 22.96 -5.58 -18.75
CA THR A 81 23.79 -4.40 -18.92
C THR A 81 23.78 -3.90 -20.36
N ASP A 82 23.62 -2.59 -20.53
CA ASP A 82 23.73 -1.93 -21.82
C ASP A 82 25.20 -1.71 -22.27
N GLU A 83 25.40 -1.11 -23.45
CA GLU A 83 26.73 -0.82 -23.98
C GLU A 83 27.60 0.06 -23.08
N ASN A 84 27.00 0.80 -22.14
CA ASN A 84 27.67 1.72 -21.23
C ASN A 84 27.92 1.12 -19.84
N GLY A 85 27.55 -0.15 -19.59
CA GLY A 85 27.68 -0.74 -18.27
C GLY A 85 26.50 -0.47 -17.33
N MET A 86 25.37 0.00 -17.86
CA MET A 86 24.22 0.46 -17.06
C MET A 86 23.06 -0.53 -17.09
N ILE A 87 22.36 -0.61 -15.96
CA ILE A 87 21.13 -1.37 -15.75
C ILE A 87 20.02 -0.49 -15.18
N GLY A 88 18.77 -0.89 -15.37
CA GLY A 88 17.62 -0.28 -14.73
C GLY A 88 17.40 -0.89 -13.35
N VAL A 89 17.37 -0.04 -12.32
CA VAL A 89 17.05 -0.43 -10.95
C VAL A 89 15.71 0.19 -10.55
N PRO A 90 14.78 -0.58 -9.95
CA PRO A 90 13.54 -0.02 -9.43
C PRO A 90 13.79 1.16 -8.49
N ASN A 91 13.04 2.25 -8.67
CA ASN A 91 13.19 3.45 -7.85
C ASN A 91 12.51 3.26 -6.49
N ILE A 92 13.10 2.47 -5.59
CA ILE A 92 12.50 2.09 -4.31
C ILE A 92 13.39 2.53 -3.16
N ASN A 93 12.81 3.27 -2.22
CA ASN A 93 13.49 3.62 -0.99
C ASN A 93 13.06 2.70 0.15
N LEU A 94 13.93 1.73 0.51
CA LEU A 94 13.63 0.76 1.56
C LEU A 94 13.30 1.40 2.92
N ALA A 95 13.93 2.52 3.27
CA ALA A 95 13.64 3.19 4.53
C ALA A 95 12.22 3.77 4.52
N GLU A 96 11.79 4.34 3.39
CA GLU A 96 10.45 4.85 3.19
C GLU A 96 9.42 3.72 3.22
N GLU A 97 9.68 2.58 2.56
CA GLU A 97 8.76 1.44 2.55
C GLU A 97 8.56 0.83 3.94
N ILE A 98 9.62 0.74 4.75
CA ILE A 98 9.50 0.28 6.14
C ILE A 98 8.65 1.25 6.96
N VAL A 99 8.79 2.56 6.75
CA VAL A 99 7.95 3.57 7.39
C VAL A 99 6.49 3.42 6.93
N ASN A 100 6.25 3.24 5.63
CA ASN A 100 4.92 3.03 5.07
C ASN A 100 4.24 1.78 5.64
N ILE A 101 4.95 0.66 5.78
CA ILE A 101 4.46 -0.56 6.44
C ILE A 101 4.01 -0.26 7.87
N LYS A 102 4.83 0.48 8.64
CA LYS A 102 4.50 0.82 10.03
C LYS A 102 3.27 1.72 10.09
N LEU A 103 3.19 2.76 9.25
CA LEU A 103 2.05 3.67 9.19
C LEU A 103 0.76 2.95 8.76
N ALA A 104 0.86 2.05 7.78
CA ALA A 104 -0.25 1.21 7.34
C ALA A 104 -0.73 0.29 8.47
N ALA A 105 0.18 -0.38 9.18
CA ALA A 105 -0.17 -1.24 10.31
C ALA A 105 -0.84 -0.47 11.46
N LEU A 106 -0.38 0.75 11.77
CA LEU A 106 -0.99 1.61 12.77
C LEU A 106 -2.40 2.05 12.34
N SER A 107 -2.56 2.48 11.10
CA SER A 107 -3.86 2.86 10.53
C SER A 107 -4.85 1.68 10.52
N TYR A 108 -4.38 0.48 10.18
CA TYR A 108 -5.18 -0.74 10.21
C TYR A 108 -5.69 -1.02 11.63
N LYS A 109 -4.79 -0.97 12.63
CA LYS A 109 -5.15 -1.19 14.04
C LYS A 109 -6.14 -0.14 14.56
N ALA A 110 -5.97 1.13 14.19
CA ALA A 110 -6.88 2.20 14.57
C ALA A 110 -8.30 1.96 14.03
N ASN A 111 -8.43 1.68 12.73
CA ASN A 111 -9.73 1.38 12.12
C ASN A 111 -10.37 0.11 12.70
N LEU A 112 -9.58 -0.94 12.94
CA LEU A 112 -10.06 -2.16 13.60
C LEU A 112 -10.59 -1.86 15.01
N SER A 113 -9.92 -0.99 15.76
CA SER A 113 -10.39 -0.57 17.08
C SER A 113 -11.74 0.14 17.02
N THR A 114 -11.96 1.01 16.02
CA THR A 114 -13.26 1.66 15.81
C THR A 114 -14.36 0.64 15.54
N ILE A 115 -14.09 -0.37 14.71
CA ILE A 115 -15.06 -1.44 14.42
C ILE A 115 -15.40 -2.23 15.69
N LYS A 116 -14.41 -2.56 16.53
CA LYS A 116 -14.63 -3.27 17.80
C LYS A 116 -15.53 -2.50 18.75
N VAL A 117 -15.23 -1.22 18.99
CA VAL A 117 -16.04 -0.34 19.85
C VAL A 117 -17.47 -0.23 19.31
N ALA A 118 -17.63 -0.08 17.99
CA ALA A 118 -18.96 -0.02 17.40
C ALA A 118 -19.75 -1.34 17.55
N GLY A 119 -19.07 -2.50 17.50
CA GLY A 119 -19.66 -3.81 17.76
C GLY A 119 -20.11 -3.96 19.21
N GLU A 120 -19.26 -3.59 20.16
CA GLU A 120 -19.58 -3.61 21.61
C GLU A 120 -20.83 -2.79 21.93
N LEU A 121 -20.93 -1.57 21.37
CA LEU A 121 -22.11 -0.71 21.53
C LEU A 121 -23.39 -1.30 20.91
N PHE A 122 -23.26 -2.06 19.83
CA PHE A 122 -24.39 -2.73 19.20
C PHE A 122 -24.86 -3.91 20.04
N ASP A 123 -23.94 -4.70 20.59
CA ASP A 123 -24.27 -5.81 21.48
C ASP A 123 -24.94 -5.32 22.77
N GLU A 124 -24.44 -4.25 23.39
CA GLU A 124 -25.07 -3.62 24.58
C GLU A 124 -26.49 -3.12 24.27
N LEU A 125 -26.70 -2.53 23.09
CA LEU A 125 -28.03 -2.13 22.64
C LEU A 125 -28.97 -3.34 22.48
N LEU A 126 -28.49 -4.42 21.87
CA LEU A 126 -29.29 -5.64 21.69
C LEU A 126 -29.65 -6.30 23.01
N ASP A 127 -28.72 -6.32 23.97
CA ASP A 127 -28.96 -6.87 25.31
C ASP A 127 -30.05 -6.06 26.03
N THR A 128 -30.00 -4.73 25.91
CA THR A 128 -31.03 -3.83 26.45
C THR A 128 -32.43 -4.15 25.89
N PHE A 129 -32.54 -4.52 24.60
CA PHE A 129 -33.83 -4.91 24.01
C PHE A 129 -34.27 -6.34 24.34
N ARG A 130 -33.34 -7.23 24.70
CA ARG A 130 -33.63 -8.61 25.12
C ARG A 130 -33.95 -8.71 26.61
N GLY A 131 -33.57 -7.72 27.41
CA GLY A 131 -33.89 -7.58 28.82
C GLY A 131 -35.30 -7.01 29.10
N THR A 132 -36.34 -7.77 28.71
CA THR A 132 -37.61 -7.93 29.46
C THR A 132 -37.92 -9.41 29.57
#